data_AF-A0A842YHP6-F1
#
_entry.id   AF-A0A842YHP6-F1
#
_cell.length_a   1.000
_cell.length_b   1.000
_cell.length_c   1.000
_cell.angle_alpha   90.00
_cell.angle_beta   90.00
_cell.angle_gamma   90.00
#
_symmetry.space_group_name_H-M   'P 1'
#
loop_
_entity.id
_entity.type
_entity.pdbx_description
1 polymer ?
#
loop_
_entity_poly.entity_id
_entity_poly.type
_entity_poly.pdbx_seq_one_letter_code
_entity_poly.pdbx_strand_id
1 'polypeptide(L)'
;NMIFLLASMTAGLGLLYPVLAPFMGLLAGFISGSETSSIAMFTKYHVETSTAVGANSLVVAASNGIGGGLASVLSPAKIQNAAAVIDKIGIEGQVIRYGLVVALLMTWATSIMTMLQAFPLSPLTLGIVGVMIAVPVVIGLIMFFRGRKEEDT
;
A
#
# COMPACT_ATOMS: atom_id res chain seq x y z
N ASN A 1 11.03 -24.79 -1.46
CA ASN A 1 11.19 -23.44 -2.08
C ASN A 1 10.77 -22.40 -1.05
N MET A 2 11.63 -21.44 -0.71
CA MET A 2 11.37 -20.42 0.32
C MET A 2 10.14 -19.55 0.00
N ILE A 3 9.91 -19.22 -1.28
CA ILE A 3 8.75 -18.43 -1.70
C ILE A 3 7.45 -19.15 -1.35
N PHE A 4 7.38 -20.46 -1.61
CA PHE A 4 6.20 -21.26 -1.32
C PHE A 4 5.90 -21.34 0.19
N LEU A 5 6.95 -21.48 1.04
CA LEU A 5 6.78 -21.50 2.49
C LEU A 5 6.21 -20.18 3.01
N LEU A 6 6.80 -19.05 2.60
CA LEU A 6 6.32 -17.73 3.00
C LEU A 6 4.91 -17.44 2.46
N ALA A 7 4.64 -17.83 1.22
CA ALA A 7 3.31 -17.69 0.62
C ALA A 7 2.27 -18.52 1.39
N SER A 8 2.61 -19.75 1.77
CA SER A 8 1.71 -20.62 2.54
C SER A 8 1.44 -20.06 3.94
N MET A 9 2.46 -19.49 4.59
CA MET A 9 2.29 -18.85 5.91
C MET A 9 1.38 -17.61 5.81
N THR A 10 1.59 -16.76 4.81
CA THR A 10 0.80 -15.54 4.64
C THR A 10 -0.58 -15.78 4.05
N ALA A 11 -0.80 -16.91 3.38
CA ALA A 11 -2.14 -17.39 3.01
C ALA A 11 -3.05 -17.59 4.22
N GLY A 12 -2.50 -17.73 5.44
CA GLY A 12 -3.27 -17.73 6.69
C GLY A 12 -4.08 -16.45 6.92
N LEU A 13 -3.77 -15.34 6.23
CA LEU A 13 -4.59 -14.12 6.22
C LEU A 13 -5.89 -14.27 5.43
N GLY A 14 -6.00 -15.31 4.60
CA GLY A 14 -7.17 -15.61 3.80
C GLY A 14 -7.60 -14.42 2.93
N LEU A 15 -8.85 -14.02 3.09
CA LEU A 15 -9.48 -12.95 2.32
C LEU A 15 -8.82 -11.57 2.52
N LEU A 16 -8.06 -11.36 3.59
CA LEU A 16 -7.41 -10.07 3.87
C LEU A 16 -6.08 -9.91 3.14
N TYR A 17 -5.53 -10.97 2.56
CA TYR A 17 -4.23 -10.91 1.89
C TYR A 17 -4.13 -9.85 0.78
N PRO A 18 -5.13 -9.72 -0.13
CA PRO A 18 -5.06 -8.71 -1.20
C PRO A 18 -4.94 -7.27 -0.71
N VAL A 19 -5.40 -6.97 0.51
CA VAL A 19 -5.27 -5.64 1.13
C VAL A 19 -3.81 -5.28 1.35
N LEU A 20 -2.95 -6.25 1.67
CA LEU A 20 -1.54 -6.02 2.01
C LEU A 20 -0.63 -5.93 0.79
N ALA A 21 -1.04 -6.48 -0.35
CA ALA A 21 -0.19 -6.54 -1.54
C ALA A 21 0.35 -5.18 -2.03
N PRO A 22 -0.45 -4.11 -2.14
CA PRO A 22 0.10 -2.80 -2.52
C PRO A 22 0.98 -2.18 -1.42
N PHE A 23 0.76 -2.49 -0.14
CA PHE A 23 1.65 -2.04 0.95
C PHE A 23 3.01 -2.74 0.91
N MET A 24 3.02 -4.04 0.61
CA MET A 24 4.26 -4.80 0.36
C MET A 24 5.02 -4.19 -0.80
N GLY A 25 4.32 -3.87 -1.89
CA GLY A 25 4.89 -3.16 -3.04
C GLY A 25 5.50 -1.82 -2.67
N LEU A 26 4.78 -0.99 -1.91
CA LEU A 26 5.24 0.30 -1.41
C LEU A 26 6.53 0.18 -0.60
N LEU A 27 6.55 -0.74 0.37
CA LEU A 27 7.72 -0.98 1.22
C LEU A 27 8.91 -1.47 0.40
N ALA A 28 8.69 -2.44 -0.49
CA ALA A 28 9.73 -3.02 -1.32
C ALA A 28 10.32 -2.00 -2.30
N GLY A 29 9.47 -1.19 -2.93
CA GLY A 29 9.88 -0.10 -3.82
C GLY A 29 10.64 0.99 -3.06
N PHE A 30 10.28 1.27 -1.81
CA PHE A 30 10.94 2.28 -0.99
C PHE A 30 12.34 1.82 -0.58
N ILE A 31 12.46 0.59 -0.08
CA ILE A 31 13.74 0.01 0.36
C ILE A 31 14.68 -0.18 -0.83
N SER A 32 14.19 -0.71 -1.96
CA SER A 32 15.02 -0.96 -3.14
C SER A 32 15.28 0.30 -3.98
N GLY A 33 14.46 1.33 -3.84
CA GLY A 33 14.45 2.50 -4.74
C GLY A 33 13.96 2.19 -6.17
N SER A 34 13.49 0.97 -6.45
CA SER A 34 13.22 0.47 -7.79
C SER A 34 11.88 -0.27 -7.86
N GLU A 35 10.97 0.24 -8.68
CA GLU A 35 9.68 -0.41 -8.96
C GLU A 35 9.88 -1.78 -9.60
N THR A 36 10.79 -1.88 -10.58
CA THR A 36 11.14 -3.14 -11.25
C THR A 36 11.64 -4.19 -10.27
N SER A 37 12.48 -3.80 -9.31
CA SER A 37 13.02 -4.71 -8.29
C SER A 37 11.93 -5.19 -7.34
N SER A 38 11.01 -4.30 -6.94
CA SER A 38 9.83 -4.65 -6.14
C SER A 38 8.94 -5.69 -6.85
N ILE A 39 8.63 -5.46 -8.12
CA ILE A 39 7.83 -6.39 -8.94
C ILE A 39 8.56 -7.74 -9.07
N ALA A 40 9.85 -7.74 -9.42
CA ALA A 40 10.63 -8.96 -9.56
C ALA A 40 10.70 -9.79 -8.27
N MET A 41 10.80 -9.11 -7.11
CA MET A 41 10.87 -9.75 -5.80
C MET A 41 9.55 -10.42 -5.40
N PHE A 42 8.41 -9.76 -5.62
CA PHE A 42 7.14 -10.20 -5.04
C PHE A 42 6.15 -10.80 -6.01
N THR A 43 6.34 -10.72 -7.34
CA THR A 43 5.36 -11.25 -8.31
C THR A 43 5.09 -12.73 -8.08
N LYS A 44 6.14 -13.56 -8.03
CA LYS A 44 5.96 -15.01 -7.80
C LYS A 44 5.33 -15.29 -6.44
N TYR A 45 5.74 -14.57 -5.40
CA TYR A 45 5.17 -14.69 -4.07
C TYR A 45 3.67 -14.35 -4.04
N HIS A 46 3.24 -13.28 -4.70
CA HIS A 46 1.84 -12.89 -4.80
C HIS A 46 1.03 -13.90 -5.61
N VAL A 47 1.58 -14.46 -6.68
CA VAL A 47 0.91 -15.51 -7.46
C VAL A 47 0.66 -16.76 -6.63
N GLU A 48 1.69 -17.25 -5.92
CA GLU A 48 1.58 -18.44 -5.06
C GLU A 48 0.58 -18.20 -3.92
N THR A 49 0.66 -17.05 -3.24
CA THR A 49 -0.24 -16.75 -2.11
C THR A 49 -1.67 -16.53 -2.56
N SER A 50 -1.88 -15.82 -3.68
CA SER A 50 -3.21 -15.59 -4.24
C SER A 50 -3.88 -16.91 -4.65
N THR A 51 -3.09 -17.83 -5.21
CA THR A 51 -3.58 -19.18 -5.55
C THR A 51 -4.01 -19.93 -4.29
N ALA A 52 -3.22 -19.86 -3.21
CA ALA A 52 -3.55 -20.50 -1.94
C ALA A 52 -4.82 -19.94 -1.27
N VAL A 53 -5.12 -18.65 -1.43
CA VAL A 53 -6.33 -18.02 -0.87
C VAL A 53 -7.51 -17.93 -1.84
N GLY A 54 -7.36 -18.38 -3.09
CA GLY A 54 -8.39 -18.28 -4.13
C GLY A 54 -8.64 -16.86 -4.67
N ALA A 55 -7.66 -15.97 -4.55
CA ALA A 55 -7.72 -14.61 -5.10
C ALA A 55 -7.21 -14.57 -6.54
N ASN A 56 -7.66 -13.56 -7.31
CA ASN A 56 -7.12 -13.26 -8.63
C ASN A 56 -5.65 -12.82 -8.53
N SER A 57 -4.74 -13.72 -8.90
CA SER A 57 -3.29 -13.50 -8.80
C SER A 57 -2.78 -12.33 -9.64
N LEU A 58 -3.40 -12.06 -10.79
CA LEU A 58 -3.03 -10.94 -11.66
C LEU A 58 -3.33 -9.60 -10.99
N VAL A 59 -4.52 -9.47 -10.40
CA VAL A 59 -4.95 -8.26 -9.68
C VAL A 59 -4.03 -7.99 -8.49
N VAL A 60 -3.72 -9.03 -7.71
CA VAL A 60 -2.85 -8.91 -6.54
C VAL A 60 -1.42 -8.55 -6.95
N ALA A 61 -0.84 -9.22 -7.96
CA ALA A 61 0.49 -8.90 -8.45
C ALA A 61 0.57 -7.49 -9.06
N ALA A 62 -0.47 -7.05 -9.79
CA ALA A 62 -0.55 -5.69 -10.33
C ALA A 62 -0.60 -4.64 -9.21
N SER A 63 -1.36 -4.90 -8.14
CA SER A 63 -1.42 -3.98 -6.99
C SER A 63 -0.06 -3.79 -6.30
N ASN A 64 0.76 -4.83 -6.22
CA ASN A 64 2.15 -4.72 -5.75
C ASN A 64 2.98 -3.79 -6.63
N GLY A 65 2.80 -3.85 -7.97
CA GLY A 65 3.43 -2.92 -8.89
C GLY A 65 3.01 -1.46 -8.63
N ILE A 66 1.71 -1.22 -8.45
CA ILE A 66 1.17 0.13 -8.13
C ILE A 66 1.79 0.65 -6.81
N GLY A 67 1.83 -0.19 -5.78
CA GLY A 67 2.53 0.12 -4.53
C GLY A 67 4.01 0.48 -4.75
N GLY A 68 4.72 -0.35 -5.51
CA GLY A 68 6.12 -0.12 -5.88
C GLY A 68 6.35 1.19 -6.61
N GLY A 69 5.45 1.58 -7.52
CA GLY A 69 5.50 2.86 -8.22
C GLY A 69 5.30 4.04 -7.26
N LEU A 70 4.31 3.96 -6.37
CA LEU A 70 4.03 4.99 -5.34
C LEU A 70 5.24 5.22 -4.41
N ALA A 71 6.07 4.20 -4.20
CA ALA A 71 7.27 4.32 -3.38
C ALA A 71 8.34 5.26 -3.97
N SER A 72 8.27 5.54 -5.28
CA SER A 72 9.18 6.46 -5.95
C SER A 72 9.11 7.88 -5.39
N VAL A 73 7.94 8.27 -4.87
CA VAL A 73 7.73 9.59 -4.23
C VAL A 73 8.37 9.64 -2.84
N LEU A 74 8.79 8.50 -2.28
CA LEU A 74 9.36 8.42 -0.94
C LEU A 74 10.87 8.11 -0.94
N SER A 75 11.39 7.56 -2.04
CA SER A 75 12.78 7.09 -2.10
C SER A 75 13.78 8.23 -1.83
N PRO A 76 14.66 8.10 -0.81
CA PRO A 76 15.60 9.15 -0.45
C PRO A 76 16.50 9.56 -1.61
N ALA A 77 17.00 8.59 -2.39
CA ALA A 77 17.85 8.86 -3.54
C ALA A 77 17.14 9.68 -4.64
N LYS A 78 15.87 9.37 -4.92
CA LYS A 78 15.08 10.12 -5.92
C LYS A 78 14.77 11.53 -5.46
N ILE A 79 14.41 11.70 -4.18
CA ILE A 79 14.14 13.01 -3.61
C ILE A 79 15.41 13.87 -3.50
N GLN A 80 16.54 13.29 -3.14
CA GLN A 80 17.82 14.00 -3.08
C GLN A 80 18.23 14.53 -4.46
N ASN A 81 18.06 13.71 -5.51
CA ASN A 81 18.30 14.15 -6.90
C ASN A 81 17.34 15.27 -7.31
N ALA A 82 16.05 15.17 -6.95
CA ALA A 82 15.07 16.21 -7.24
C ALA A 82 15.37 17.53 -6.52
N ALA A 83 15.79 17.46 -5.24
CA ALA A 83 16.19 18.63 -4.44
C ALA A 83 17.43 19.32 -5.01
N ALA A 84 18.40 18.56 -5.51
CA ALA A 84 19.60 19.09 -6.17
C ALA A 84 19.26 19.83 -7.48
N VAL A 85 18.30 19.33 -8.28
CA VAL A 85 17.89 19.97 -9.56
C VAL A 85 17.24 21.34 -9.37
N ILE A 86 16.62 21.59 -8.21
CA ILE A 86 15.95 22.86 -7.91
C ILE A 86 16.74 23.74 -6.93
N ASP A 87 18.00 23.41 -6.64
CA ASP A 87 18.86 24.10 -5.67
C ASP A 87 18.23 24.23 -4.27
N LYS A 88 17.56 23.16 -3.81
CA LYS A 88 16.92 23.08 -2.48
C LYS A 88 17.41 21.88 -1.66
N ILE A 89 18.70 21.56 -1.72
CA ILE A 89 19.28 20.52 -0.86
C ILE A 89 18.97 20.82 0.62
N GLY A 90 18.52 19.82 1.37
CA GLY A 90 18.10 19.95 2.76
C GLY A 90 16.59 19.93 3.00
N ILE A 91 15.75 20.01 1.95
CA ILE A 91 14.28 19.90 2.09
C ILE A 91 13.77 18.45 2.02
N GLU A 92 14.64 17.46 1.79
CA GLU A 92 14.26 16.09 1.43
C GLU A 92 13.36 15.47 2.51
N GLY A 93 13.70 15.67 3.79
CA GLY A 93 12.90 15.17 4.90
C GLY A 93 11.49 15.76 4.94
N GLN A 94 11.34 17.04 4.60
CA GLN A 94 10.04 17.70 4.52
C GLN A 94 9.22 17.09 3.37
N VAL A 95 9.82 16.94 2.19
CA VAL A 95 9.16 16.36 1.02
C VAL A 95 8.75 14.90 1.27
N ILE A 96 9.63 14.09 1.86
CA ILE A 96 9.33 12.70 2.24
C ILE A 96 8.16 12.65 3.23
N ARG A 97 8.14 13.53 4.24
CA ARG A 97 7.07 13.56 5.25
C ARG A 97 5.70 13.88 4.64
N TYR A 98 5.64 14.84 3.72
CA TYR A 98 4.41 15.15 2.99
C TYR A 98 4.03 14.04 2.00
N GLY A 99 5.01 13.55 1.24
CA GLY A 99 4.84 12.46 0.28
C GLY A 99 4.33 11.19 0.95
N LEU A 100 4.78 10.89 2.18
CA LEU A 100 4.38 9.69 2.92
C LEU A 100 2.87 9.62 3.12
N VAL A 101 2.24 10.74 3.49
CA VAL A 101 0.79 10.80 3.69
C VAL A 101 0.06 10.51 2.36
N VAL A 102 0.49 11.16 1.27
CA VAL A 102 -0.10 10.96 -0.06
C VAL A 102 0.08 9.52 -0.53
N ALA A 103 1.28 8.97 -0.39
CA ALA A 103 1.60 7.60 -0.78
C ALA A 103 0.75 6.61 0.01
N LEU A 104 0.64 6.74 1.33
CA LEU A 104 -0.19 5.86 2.15
C LEU A 104 -1.68 5.94 1.78
N LEU A 105 -2.21 7.13 1.50
CA LEU A 105 -3.60 7.28 1.06
C LEU A 105 -3.85 6.64 -0.31
N MET A 106 -2.93 6.83 -1.27
CA MET A 106 -3.01 6.21 -2.59
C MET A 106 -2.84 4.69 -2.51
N THR A 107 -1.95 4.18 -1.67
CA THR A 107 -1.78 2.76 -1.43
C THR A 107 -3.02 2.16 -0.78
N TRP A 108 -3.64 2.85 0.19
CA TRP A 108 -4.90 2.42 0.80
C TRP A 108 -6.06 2.37 -0.21
N ALA A 109 -6.17 3.41 -1.07
CA ALA A 109 -7.14 3.41 -2.16
C ALA A 109 -6.90 2.24 -3.14
N THR A 110 -5.64 1.95 -3.44
CA THR A 110 -5.25 0.78 -4.24
C THR A 110 -5.67 -0.52 -3.56
N SER A 111 -5.45 -0.67 -2.24
CA SER A 111 -5.89 -1.86 -1.49
C SER A 111 -7.39 -2.07 -1.57
N ILE A 112 -8.20 -1.01 -1.49
CA ILE A 112 -9.66 -1.09 -1.64
C ILE A 112 -10.01 -1.62 -3.05
N MET A 113 -9.40 -1.05 -4.10
CA MET A 113 -9.61 -1.48 -5.48
C MET A 113 -9.16 -2.94 -5.69
N THR A 114 -8.03 -3.33 -5.12
CA THR A 114 -7.53 -4.71 -5.15
C THR A 114 -8.50 -5.66 -4.46
N MET A 115 -9.02 -5.32 -3.28
CA MET A 115 -9.98 -6.15 -2.56
C MET A 115 -11.29 -6.35 -3.33
N LEU A 116 -11.78 -5.30 -4.00
CA LEU A 116 -12.99 -5.36 -4.84
C LEU A 116 -12.83 -6.29 -6.05
N GLN A 117 -11.62 -6.43 -6.58
CA GLN A 117 -11.33 -7.18 -7.81
C GLN A 117 -10.69 -8.55 -7.55
N ALA A 118 -10.12 -8.77 -6.36
CA ALA A 118 -9.42 -9.99 -6.02
C ALA A 118 -10.35 -11.20 -5.87
N PHE A 119 -11.61 -10.97 -5.49
CA PHE A 119 -12.63 -12.00 -5.26
C PHE A 119 -13.95 -11.63 -5.91
N PRO A 120 -14.87 -12.58 -6.13
CA PRO A 120 -16.24 -12.28 -6.54
C PRO A 120 -16.91 -11.31 -5.55
N LEU A 121 -17.76 -10.41 -6.10
CA LEU A 121 -18.53 -9.47 -5.30
C LEU A 121 -19.56 -10.25 -4.47
N SER A 122 -19.27 -10.40 -3.18
CA SER A 122 -20.10 -11.08 -2.19
C SER A 122 -20.36 -10.13 -1.03
N PRO A 123 -21.39 -10.37 -0.20
CA PRO A 123 -21.65 -9.55 0.98
C PRO A 123 -20.44 -9.44 1.91
N LEU A 124 -19.62 -10.49 2.00
CA LEU A 124 -18.42 -10.51 2.82
C LEU A 124 -17.33 -9.58 2.27
N THR A 125 -17.05 -9.63 0.97
CA THR A 125 -16.02 -8.78 0.34
C THR A 125 -16.43 -7.30 0.38
N LEU A 126 -17.71 -7.02 0.16
CA LEU A 126 -18.27 -5.67 0.34
C LEU A 126 -18.24 -5.22 1.81
N GLY A 127 -18.49 -6.11 2.76
CA GLY A 127 -18.37 -5.82 4.19
C GLY A 127 -16.95 -5.43 4.59
N ILE A 128 -15.93 -6.16 4.11
CA ILE A 128 -14.52 -5.84 4.34
C ILE A 128 -14.19 -4.46 3.75
N VAL A 129 -14.58 -4.20 2.50
CA VAL A 129 -14.38 -2.89 1.86
C VAL A 129 -15.09 -1.76 2.62
N GLY A 130 -16.32 -2.01 3.10
CA GLY A 130 -17.06 -1.07 3.93
C GLY A 130 -16.30 -0.71 5.21
N VAL A 131 -15.70 -1.69 5.90
CA VAL A 131 -14.84 -1.46 7.07
C VAL A 131 -13.58 -0.68 6.69
N MET A 132 -12.94 -1.01 5.56
CA MET A 132 -11.73 -0.32 5.08
C MET A 132 -11.98 1.16 4.77
N ILE A 133 -13.20 1.54 4.40
CA ILE A 133 -13.60 2.93 4.17
C ILE A 133 -14.04 3.58 5.49
N ALA A 134 -14.89 2.89 6.26
CA ALA A 134 -15.47 3.45 7.48
C ALA A 134 -14.43 3.76 8.55
N VAL A 135 -13.42 2.90 8.74
CA VAL A 135 -12.41 3.09 9.80
C VAL A 135 -11.61 4.39 9.62
N PRO A 136 -10.98 4.67 8.45
CA PRO A 136 -10.31 5.95 8.24
C PRO A 136 -11.23 7.16 8.34
N VAL A 137 -12.48 7.05 7.87
CA VAL A 137 -13.47 8.14 7.93
C VAL A 137 -13.83 8.46 9.38
N VAL A 138 -14.13 7.44 10.19
CA VAL A 138 -14.45 7.61 11.61
C VAL A 138 -13.26 8.19 12.37
N ILE A 139 -12.05 7.69 12.12
CA ILE A 139 -10.82 8.25 12.72
C ILE A 139 -10.66 9.73 12.33
N GLY A 140 -10.85 10.06 11.05
CA GLY A 140 -10.78 11.42 10.54
C GLY A 140 -11.82 12.34 11.20
N LEU A 141 -13.06 11.88 11.37
CA LEU A 141 -14.11 12.62 12.08
C LEU A 141 -13.77 12.83 13.56
N ILE A 142 -13.29 11.80 14.25
CA ILE A 142 -12.87 11.90 15.66
C ILE A 142 -11.73 12.93 15.81
N MET A 143 -10.74 12.89 14.93
CA MET A 143 -9.63 13.84 14.93
C MET A 143 -10.13 15.28 14.66
N PHE A 144 -11.04 15.45 13.70
CA PHE A 144 -11.64 16.75 13.38
C PHE A 144 -12.41 17.35 14.57
N PHE A 145 -13.24 16.56 15.25
CA PHE A 145 -14.00 17.03 16.42
C PHE A 145 -13.11 17.27 17.64
N ARG A 146 -12.02 16.52 17.81
CA ARG A 146 -11.03 16.79 18.87
C ARG A 146 -10.28 18.10 18.63
N GLY A 147 -9.86 18.36 17.39
CA GLY A 147 -9.18 19.62 17.04
C GLY A 147 -10.03 20.86 17.30
N ARG A 148 -11.34 20.80 16.97
CA ARG A 148 -12.27 21.90 17.29
C ARG A 148 -12.40 22.17 18.79
N LYS A 149 -12.38 21.12 19.62
CA LYS A 149 -12.53 21.26 21.07
C LYS A 149 -11.31 21.93 21.72
N GLU A 150 -10.13 21.80 21.12
CA GLU A 150 -8.89 22.46 21.57
C GLU A 150 -8.80 23.93 21.11
N GLU A 151 -9.47 24.31 20.02
CA GLU A 151 -9.59 25.72 19.60
C GLU A 151 -10.59 26.54 20.43
N ASP A 152 -11.58 25.89 21.05
CA ASP A 152 -12.63 26.52 21.86
C ASP A 152 -12.26 26.70 23.36
N THR A 153 -11.06 26.28 23.80
CA THR A 153 -10.54 26.38 25.19
C THR A 153 -9.32 27.26 25.29
#